data_AF-A0A7S2NRC8-F1
#
_entry.id   AF-A0A7S2NRC8-F1
#
_cell.length_a   1.000
_cell.length_b   1.000
_cell.length_c   1.000
_cell.angle_alpha   90.00
_cell.angle_beta   90.00
_cell.angle_gamma   90.00
#
_symmetry.space_group_name_H-M   'P 1'
#
loop_
_entity.id
_entity.type
_entity.pdbx_description
1 polymer ?
#
loop_
_entity_poly.entity_id
_entity_poly.type
_entity_poly.pdbx_seq_one_letter_code
_entity_poly.pdbx_strand_id
1 'polypeptide(L)'
;ENEIASQQNKTIANEGNNRGSSSLPEPQRIIMSQSYDAVIDAWARSKDENSGERAEAIFDEMLERHQADPVNNSEMKPTTRSVNKVLLAWARCNNRADTGYRAEAFLNRVDTLRSDGT
;
A
#
# COMPACT_ATOMS: atom_id res chain seq x y z
N GLU A 1 60.36 36.97 -12.84
CA GLU A 1 59.97 37.47 -14.17
C GLU A 1 59.33 36.30 -14.91
N ASN A 2 58.09 35.96 -14.55
CA ASN A 2 56.83 36.48 -15.10
C ASN A 2 56.46 35.85 -16.46
N GLU A 3 56.13 34.55 -16.44
CA GLU A 3 55.42 33.92 -17.57
C GLU A 3 54.50 32.76 -17.16
N ILE A 4 54.11 32.67 -15.88
CA ILE A 4 53.15 31.65 -15.37
C ILE A 4 51.86 32.30 -14.82
N ALA A 5 51.80 33.64 -14.73
CA ALA A 5 50.66 34.36 -14.16
C ALA A 5 49.62 34.87 -15.18
N SER A 6 49.70 34.48 -16.46
CA SER A 6 48.83 35.00 -17.54
C SER A 6 47.77 34.03 -18.06
N GLN A 7 47.63 32.83 -17.48
CA GLN A 7 46.61 31.85 -17.89
C GLN A 7 45.54 31.58 -16.81
N GLN A 8 45.57 32.30 -15.69
CA GLN A 8 44.62 32.12 -14.58
C GLN A 8 43.32 32.94 -14.64
N ASN A 9 43.02 33.68 -15.72
CA ASN A 9 41.80 34.50 -15.74
C ASN A 9 41.20 34.71 -17.13
N LYS A 10 40.76 33.62 -17.77
CA LYS A 10 39.72 33.73 -18.79
C LYS A 10 38.68 32.64 -18.60
N THR A 11 37.43 33.12 -18.47
CA THR A 11 36.17 32.38 -18.61
C THR A 11 35.57 31.83 -17.32
N ILE A 12 35.32 32.73 -16.37
CA ILE A 12 34.04 32.76 -15.65
C ILE A 12 32.97 33.11 -16.69
N ALA A 13 32.18 32.13 -17.13
CA ALA A 13 30.81 32.28 -17.66
C ALA A 13 30.41 31.00 -18.42
N ASN A 14 29.85 30.00 -17.71
CA ASN A 14 28.57 29.39 -18.08
C ASN A 14 28.15 28.38 -17.01
N GLU A 15 27.56 28.90 -15.94
CA GLU A 15 26.62 28.13 -15.13
C GLU A 15 25.37 27.91 -15.99
N GLY A 16 25.27 26.72 -16.60
CA GLY A 16 24.26 26.39 -17.58
C GLY A 16 23.70 24.99 -17.37
N ASN A 17 23.09 24.77 -16.20
CA ASN A 17 21.85 24.01 -16.11
C ASN A 17 21.87 22.54 -16.57
N ASN A 18 22.74 21.70 -15.99
CA ASN A 18 22.49 20.26 -16.00
C ASN A 18 21.54 19.91 -14.83
N ARG A 19 20.29 20.37 -14.93
CA ARG A 19 19.19 19.84 -14.11
C ARG A 19 18.94 18.43 -14.64
N GLY A 20 19.72 17.48 -14.11
CA GLY A 20 19.28 16.11 -14.03
C GLY A 20 17.84 16.16 -13.55
N SER A 21 16.95 15.57 -14.34
CA SER A 21 15.55 15.36 -14.00
C SER A 21 15.51 14.50 -12.74
N SER A 22 15.73 15.13 -11.59
CA SER A 22 15.26 14.65 -10.30
C SER A 22 13.74 14.78 -10.41
N SER A 23 13.12 13.76 -10.99
CA SER A 23 11.72 13.45 -10.71
C SER A 23 11.64 13.48 -9.19
N LEU A 24 11.04 14.55 -8.66
CA LEU A 24 10.72 14.65 -7.25
C LEU A 24 10.13 13.30 -6.87
N PRO A 25 10.59 12.63 -5.78
CA PRO A 25 9.93 11.42 -5.35
C PRO A 25 8.45 11.77 -5.24
N GLU A 26 7.63 11.06 -6.03
CA GLU A 26 6.17 11.17 -5.95
C GLU A 26 5.81 11.25 -4.47
N PRO A 27 5.00 12.23 -4.04
CA PRO A 27 4.68 12.40 -2.64
C PRO A 27 4.23 11.04 -2.13
N GLN A 28 5.02 10.44 -1.23
CA GLN A 28 4.74 9.11 -0.74
C GLN A 28 3.38 9.19 -0.07
N ARG A 29 2.36 8.70 -0.77
CA ARG A 29 0.98 8.74 -0.30
C ARG A 29 0.93 7.72 0.83
N ILE A 30 1.20 8.18 2.04
CA ILE A 30 1.13 7.35 3.25
C ILE A 30 -0.35 7.00 3.45
N ILE A 31 -0.77 5.87 2.88
CA ILE A 31 -2.08 5.30 3.17
C ILE A 31 -1.90 4.45 4.43
N MET A 32 -2.69 4.73 5.45
CA MET A 32 -2.63 4.01 6.72
C MET A 32 -3.54 2.79 6.66
N SER A 33 -3.24 1.77 7.47
CA SER A 33 -4.12 0.62 7.69
C SER A 33 -5.56 1.01 8.07
N GLN A 34 -5.72 2.10 8.82
CA GLN A 34 -7.03 2.64 9.20
C GLN A 34 -7.88 3.12 8.02
N SER A 35 -7.24 3.60 6.94
CA SER A 35 -7.94 4.00 5.73
C SER A 35 -8.53 2.79 5.01
N TYR A 36 -7.76 1.71 4.87
CA TYR A 36 -8.26 0.43 4.34
C TYR A 36 -9.38 -0.13 5.23
N ASP A 37 -9.17 -0.14 6.54
CA ASP A 37 -10.18 -0.56 7.50
C ASP A 37 -11.49 0.20 7.33
N ALA A 38 -11.45 1.51 7.09
CA ALA A 38 -12.65 2.31 6.89
C ALA A 38 -13.40 1.89 5.62
N VAL A 39 -12.69 1.62 4.52
CA VAL A 39 -13.30 1.19 3.26
C VAL A 39 -13.88 -0.23 3.37
N ILE A 40 -13.14 -1.17 3.97
CA ILE A 40 -13.61 -2.55 4.22
C ILE A 40 -14.88 -2.52 5.09
N ASP A 41 -14.89 -1.68 6.12
CA ASP A 41 -16.02 -1.52 7.02
C ASP A 41 -17.24 -0.84 6.37
N ALA A 42 -17.00 0.04 5.39
CA ALA A 42 -18.06 0.60 4.56
C ALA A 42 -18.69 -0.49 3.69
N TRP A 43 -17.90 -1.35 3.05
CA TRP A 43 -18.41 -2.50 2.31
C TRP A 43 -19.17 -3.46 3.21
N ALA A 44 -18.67 -3.78 4.40
CA ALA A 44 -19.35 -4.63 5.37
C ALA A 44 -20.73 -4.10 5.79
N ARG A 45 -20.98 -2.79 5.67
CA ARG A 45 -22.28 -2.15 5.97
C ARG A 45 -23.15 -1.88 4.75
N SER A 46 -22.61 -2.03 3.54
CA SER A 46 -23.29 -1.67 2.29
C SER A 46 -24.53 -2.54 1.98
N LYS A 47 -24.65 -3.71 2.62
CA LYS A 47 -25.66 -4.75 2.30
C LYS A 47 -25.58 -5.27 0.85
N ASP A 48 -24.50 -4.94 0.14
CA ASP A 48 -24.21 -5.46 -1.20
C ASP A 48 -23.93 -6.97 -1.10
N GLU A 49 -24.47 -7.74 -2.04
CA GLU A 49 -24.27 -9.19 -2.11
C GLU A 49 -22.82 -9.58 -2.38
N ASN A 50 -22.04 -8.68 -2.98
CA ASN A 50 -20.61 -8.87 -3.24
C ASN A 50 -19.74 -8.14 -2.21
N SER A 51 -20.32 -7.69 -1.09
CA SER A 51 -19.59 -6.98 -0.03
C SER A 51 -18.42 -7.78 0.53
N GLY A 52 -18.57 -9.10 0.70
CA GLY A 52 -17.49 -10.00 1.13
C GLY A 52 -16.32 -10.04 0.14
N GLU A 53 -16.62 -10.23 -1.15
CA GLU A 53 -15.60 -10.29 -2.22
C GLU A 53 -14.87 -8.95 -2.40
N ARG A 54 -15.61 -7.83 -2.31
CA ARG A 54 -15.00 -6.48 -2.37
C ARG A 54 -14.14 -6.19 -1.14
N ALA A 55 -14.59 -6.59 0.04
CA ALA A 55 -13.81 -6.45 1.27
C ALA A 55 -12.50 -7.24 1.20
N GLU A 56 -12.53 -8.47 0.68
CA GLU A 56 -11.35 -9.29 0.46
C GLU A 56 -10.40 -8.68 -0.57
N ALA A 57 -10.91 -8.20 -1.71
CA ALA A 57 -10.09 -7.56 -2.73
C ALA A 57 -9.32 -6.32 -2.21
N ILE A 58 -9.95 -5.53 -1.33
CA ILE A 58 -9.30 -4.36 -0.70
C ILE A 58 -8.25 -4.80 0.32
N PHE A 59 -8.50 -5.89 1.06
CA PHE A 59 -7.52 -6.47 1.95
C PHE A 59 -6.30 -7.01 1.17
N ASP A 60 -6.54 -7.63 0.02
CA ASP A 60 -5.48 -8.11 -0.87
C ASP A 60 -4.64 -6.96 -1.41
N GLU A 61 -5.27 -5.88 -1.86
CA GLU A 61 -4.55 -4.66 -2.26
C GLU A 61 -3.67 -4.11 -1.12
N MET A 62 -4.19 -4.09 0.11
CA MET A 62 -3.44 -3.65 1.29
C MET A 62 -2.22 -4.55 1.54
N LEU A 63 -2.39 -5.87 1.42
CA LEU A 63 -1.31 -6.84 1.59
C LEU A 63 -0.25 -6.71 0.48
N GLU A 64 -0.67 -6.65 -0.79
CA GLU A 64 0.20 -6.52 -1.95
C GLU A 64 1.05 -5.25 -1.87
N ARG A 65 0.44 -4.11 -1.52
CA ARG A 65 1.18 -2.85 -1.38
C ARG A 65 2.16 -2.90 -0.21
N HIS A 66 1.78 -3.51 0.92
CA HIS A 66 2.71 -3.71 2.03
C HIS A 66 3.89 -4.60 1.63
N GLN A 67 3.63 -5.70 0.93
CA GLN A 67 4.67 -6.63 0.47
C GLN A 67 5.58 -6.05 -0.61
N ALA A 68 5.06 -5.19 -1.48
CA ALA A 68 5.83 -4.55 -2.54
C ALA A 68 6.90 -3.58 -1.99
N ASP A 69 6.63 -2.91 -0.87
CA ASP A 69 7.58 -2.01 -0.21
C ASP A 69 7.39 -2.01 1.31
N PRO A 70 7.88 -3.03 2.04
CA PRO A 70 7.62 -3.18 3.47
C PRO A 70 8.17 -2.04 4.33
N VAL A 71 9.19 -1.34 3.85
CA VAL A 71 9.86 -0.25 4.57
C VAL A 71 9.02 1.03 4.49
N ASN A 72 8.60 1.42 3.29
CA ASN A 72 7.83 2.65 3.10
C ASN A 72 6.33 2.44 3.37
N ASN A 73 5.82 1.22 3.23
CA ASN A 73 4.42 0.85 3.45
C ASN A 73 4.20 0.10 4.77
N SER A 74 5.04 0.33 5.78
CA SER A 74 4.90 -0.28 7.11
C SER A 74 3.56 0.09 7.78
N GLU A 75 3.08 1.30 7.56
CA GLU A 75 1.82 1.83 8.13
C GLU A 75 0.54 1.18 7.56
N MET A 76 0.62 0.55 6.39
CA MET A 76 -0.47 -0.22 5.79
C MET A 76 -0.34 -1.72 6.00
N LYS A 77 0.50 -2.16 6.94
CA LYS A 77 0.55 -3.58 7.33
C LYS A 77 -0.83 -4.08 7.77
N PRO A 78 -1.36 -5.17 7.19
CA PRO A 78 -2.61 -5.77 7.64
C PRO A 78 -2.59 -6.10 9.13
N THR A 79 -3.66 -5.74 9.82
CA THR A 79 -3.81 -6.00 11.26
C THR A 79 -4.97 -6.95 11.51
N THR A 80 -5.08 -7.48 12.73
CA THR A 80 -6.25 -8.25 13.17
C THR A 80 -7.56 -7.49 12.96
N ARG A 81 -7.54 -6.14 13.07
CA ARG A 81 -8.72 -5.31 12.82
C ARG A 81 -9.17 -5.39 11.37
N SER A 82 -8.23 -5.35 10.42
CA SER A 82 -8.49 -5.45 8.98
C SER A 82 -9.13 -6.81 8.64
N VAL A 83 -8.57 -7.90 9.18
CA VAL A 83 -9.09 -9.27 9.04
C VAL A 83 -10.52 -9.39 9.59
N ASN A 84 -10.76 -8.89 10.81
CA ASN A 84 -12.08 -8.93 11.43
C ASN A 84 -13.14 -8.19 10.61
N LYS A 85 -12.76 -7.10 9.92
CA LYS A 85 -13.68 -6.33 9.08
C LYS A 85 -14.06 -7.08 7.79
N VAL A 86 -13.12 -7.80 7.19
CA VAL A 86 -13.41 -8.69 6.04
C VAL A 86 -14.36 -9.81 6.46
N LEU A 87 -14.13 -10.43 7.61
CA LEU A 87 -15.02 -11.47 8.14
C LEU A 87 -16.41 -10.93 8.47
N LEU A 88 -16.49 -9.71 8.98
CA LEU A 88 -17.74 -9.02 9.21
C LEU A 88 -18.50 -8.75 7.90
N ALA A 89 -17.79 -8.45 6.81
CA ALA A 89 -18.39 -8.29 5.49
C ALA A 89 -18.98 -9.62 4.99
N TRP A 90 -18.21 -10.72 5.09
CA TRP A 90 -18.71 -12.05 4.76
C TRP A 90 -19.91 -12.48 5.61
N ALA A 91 -19.86 -12.25 6.92
CA ALA A 91 -20.96 -12.57 7.84
C ALA A 91 -22.24 -11.77 7.58
N ARG A 92 -22.14 -10.61 6.91
CA ARG A 92 -23.29 -9.76 6.55
C ARG A 92 -23.73 -9.93 5.11
N CYS A 93 -22.97 -10.66 4.30
CA CYS A 93 -23.41 -11.13 3.01
C CYS A 93 -24.46 -12.24 3.24
N ASN A 94 -25.72 -11.84 3.34
CA ASN A 94 -26.84 -12.76 3.58
C ASN A 94 -27.43 -13.35 2.28
N ASN A 95 -26.85 -13.05 1.12
CA ASN A 95 -27.48 -13.36 -0.17
C ASN A 95 -26.92 -14.63 -0.85
N ARG A 96 -25.97 -15.34 -0.23
CA ARG A 96 -25.38 -16.55 -0.80
C ARG A 96 -25.12 -17.63 0.25
N ALA A 97 -25.32 -18.89 -0.11
CA ALA A 97 -25.13 -20.04 0.78
C ALA A 97 -23.65 -20.40 1.02
N ASP A 98 -22.74 -19.91 0.18
CA ASP A 98 -21.30 -20.19 0.23
C ASP A 98 -20.50 -19.21 1.11
N THR A 99 -21.15 -18.22 1.72
CA THR A 99 -20.48 -17.13 2.46
C THR A 99 -19.72 -17.63 3.68
N GLY A 100 -20.23 -18.65 4.39
CA GLY A 100 -19.52 -19.30 5.49
C GLY A 100 -18.24 -19.99 5.02
N TYR A 101 -18.30 -20.72 3.90
CA TYR A 101 -17.13 -21.38 3.31
C TYR A 101 -16.07 -20.36 2.85
N ARG A 102 -16.52 -19.25 2.25
CA ARG A 102 -15.62 -18.15 1.83
C ARG A 102 -14.95 -17.49 3.03
N ALA A 103 -15.68 -17.24 4.12
CA ALA A 103 -15.13 -16.68 5.35
C ALA A 103 -14.07 -17.59 5.98
N GLU A 104 -14.33 -18.90 6.02
CA GLU A 104 -13.37 -19.90 6.50
C GLU A 104 -12.13 -19.98 5.60
N ALA A 105 -12.32 -20.03 4.28
CA ALA A 105 -11.21 -20.04 3.32
C ALA A 105 -10.32 -18.80 3.47
N PHE A 106 -10.92 -17.62 3.66
CA PHE A 106 -10.18 -16.38 3.94
C PHE A 106 -9.38 -16.47 5.25
N LEU A 107 -9.99 -16.97 6.33
CA LEU A 107 -9.30 -17.15 7.61
C LEU A 107 -8.09 -18.07 7.50
N ASN A 108 -8.26 -19.24 6.87
CA ASN A 108 -7.19 -20.21 6.67
C ASN A 108 -6.05 -19.61 5.83
N ARG A 109 -6.38 -18.81 4.82
CA ARG A 109 -5.40 -18.08 3.99
C ARG A 109 -4.59 -17.10 4.84
N VAL A 110 -5.26 -16.29 5.66
CA VAL A 110 -4.58 -15.31 6.53
C VAL A 110 -3.69 -16.01 7.57
N ASP A 111 -4.12 -17.14 8.12
CA ASP A 111 -3.33 -17.90 9.10
C ASP A 111 -2.06 -18.51 8.48
N THR A 112 -2.19 -19.03 7.26
CA THR A 112 -1.05 -19.54 6.47
C THR A 112 -0.06 -18.42 6.19
N LEU A 113 -0.51 -17.25 5.73
CA LEU A 113 0.35 -16.08 5.49
C LEU A 113 1.08 -15.59 6.75
N ARG A 114 0.49 -15.78 7.94
CA ARG A 114 1.14 -15.44 9.22
C ARG A 114 2.15 -16.48 9.65
N SER A 115 1.88 -17.74 9.36
CA SER A 115 2.76 -18.88 9.69
C SER A 115 3.97 -18.95 8.77
N ASP A 116 3.82 -18.59 7.50
CA ASP A 116 4.91 -18.52 6.51
C ASP A 116 5.80 -17.27 6.69
N GLY A 117 5.32 -16.28 7.46
CA GLY A 117 6.01 -15.01 7.72
C GLY A 117 6.92 -14.99 8.96
N THR A 118 7.20 -16.14 9.58
CA THR A 118 8.15 -16.32 10.71
C THR A 118 9.36 -17.13 10.30
#